data_AF-A0A1Z2LBE9-F1
#
_entry.id   AF-A0A1Z2LBE9-F1
#
_cell.length_a   1.000
_cell.length_b   1.000
_cell.length_c   1.000
_cell.angle_alpha   90.00
_cell.angle_beta   90.00
_cell.angle_gamma   90.00
#
_symmetry.space_group_name_H-M   'P 1'
#
loop_
_entity.id
_entity.type
_entity.pdbx_description
1 polymer ?
#
loop_
_entity_poly.entity_id
_entity_poly.type
_entity_poly.pdbx_seq_one_letter_code
_entity_poly.pdbx_strand_id
1 'polypeptide(L)' 'MSITDPLIRVEKGHAGPEELAALTAVLLAVTATAGTEPDDLARHYRATARWGRHERTDRSPGPRSWRTRPTGPGERS' A
#
# COMPACT_ATOMS: atom_id res chain seq x y z
N MET A 1 -17.25 -23.41 -0.77
CA MET A 1 -16.01 -22.60 -0.68
C MET A 1 -14.92 -23.56 -0.24
N SER A 2 -14.21 -24.19 -1.19
CA SER A 2 -13.18 -25.17 -0.85
C SER A 2 -12.01 -24.45 -0.19
N ILE A 3 -11.69 -24.84 1.03
CA ILE A 3 -10.63 -24.23 1.86
C ILE A 3 -9.21 -24.54 1.37
N THR A 4 -9.09 -25.22 0.22
CA THR A 4 -7.82 -25.65 -0.38
C THR A 4 -7.21 -24.64 -1.34
N ASP A 5 -7.90 -23.56 -1.68
CA ASP A 5 -7.27 -22.49 -2.47
C ASP A 5 -6.25 -21.71 -1.62
N PRO A 6 -5.06 -21.42 -2.15
CA PRO A 6 -4.03 -20.69 -1.43
C PRO A 6 -4.52 -19.28 -1.09
N LEU A 7 -4.29 -18.85 0.16
CA LEU A 7 -4.71 -17.54 0.67
C LEU A 7 -4.09 -16.36 -0.10
N ILE A 8 -2.88 -16.57 -0.66
CA ILE A 8 -2.12 -15.58 -1.43
C ILE A 8 -1.77 -16.18 -2.78
N ARG A 9 -2.05 -15.45 -3.86
CA ARG A 9 -1.69 -15.82 -5.23
C ARG A 9 -0.59 -14.91 -5.76
N VAL A 10 0.44 -15.50 -6.37
CA VAL A 10 1.55 -14.78 -7.00
C VAL A 10 1.27 -14.63 -8.49
N GLU A 11 1.04 -13.41 -8.97
CA GLU A 11 0.77 -13.16 -10.39
C GLU A 11 2.04 -13.11 -11.25
N LYS A 12 3.17 -12.66 -10.67
CA LYS A 12 4.46 -12.53 -11.36
C LYS A 12 5.60 -12.79 -10.38
N GLY A 13 6.69 -13.39 -10.88
CA GLY A 13 7.85 -13.75 -10.09
C GLY A 13 7.67 -15.05 -9.31
N HIS A 14 8.61 -15.35 -8.41
CA HIS A 14 8.54 -16.48 -7.49
C HIS A 14 8.69 -15.95 -6.07
N ALA A 15 7.89 -16.48 -5.16
CA ALA A 15 8.00 -16.20 -3.73
C ALA A 15 8.19 -17.54 -3.01
N GLY A 16 9.22 -17.61 -2.18
CA GLY A 16 9.47 -18.75 -1.32
C GLY A 16 8.44 -18.86 -0.19
N PRO A 17 8.38 -20.02 0.49
CA PRO A 17 7.47 -20.23 1.60
C PRO A 17 7.69 -19.24 2.76
N GLU A 18 8.93 -18.82 3.02
CA GLU A 18 9.27 -17.84 4.06
C GLU A 18 8.71 -16.45 3.73
N GLU A 19 8.78 -16.03 2.47
CA GLU A 19 8.28 -14.74 2.02
C GLU A 19 6.75 -14.70 2.08
N LEU A 20 6.08 -15.79 1.70
CA LEU A 20 4.62 -15.94 1.83
C LEU A 20 4.18 -15.94 3.30
N ALA A 21 4.93 -16.59 4.19
CA ALA A 21 4.66 -16.59 5.62
C ALA A 21 4.82 -15.17 6.21
N ALA A 22 5.88 -14.45 5.83
CA ALA A 22 6.10 -13.08 6.26
C ALA A 22 4.97 -12.14 5.81
N LEU A 23 4.55 -12.24 4.54
CA LEU A 23 3.41 -11.49 4.01
C LEU A 23 2.12 -11.79 4.79
N THR A 24 1.86 -13.06 5.06
CA THR A 24 0.68 -13.48 5.84
C THR A 24 0.72 -12.90 7.25
N ALA A 25 1.87 -12.96 7.94
CA ALA A 25 2.04 -12.40 9.28
C ALA A 25 1.79 -10.88 9.32
N VAL A 26 2.29 -10.15 8.33
CA VAL A 26 2.04 -8.71 8.20
C VAL A 26 0.56 -8.43 7.99
N LEU A 27 -0.10 -9.16 7.09
CA LEU A 27 -1.54 -9.00 6.85
C LEU A 27 -2.37 -9.27 8.12
N LEU A 28 -2.03 -10.33 8.86
CA LEU A 28 -2.68 -10.62 10.15
C LEU A 28 -2.46 -9.51 11.17
N ALA A 29 -1.25 -8.97 11.29
CA ALA A 29 -0.97 -7.86 12.21
C ALA A 29 -1.75 -6.57 11.84
N VAL A 30 -1.80 -6.23 10.55
CA VAL A 30 -2.54 -5.06 10.06
C VAL A 30 -4.05 -5.24 10.25
N THR A 31 -4.59 -6.42 9.96
CA THR A 31 -6.03 -6.69 10.12
C THR A 31 -6.44 -6.76 11.59
N ALA A 32 -5.59 -7.30 12.47
CA ALA A 32 -5.83 -7.30 13.91
C ALA A 32 -5.88 -5.87 14.49
N THR A 33 -5.14 -4.93 13.92
CA THR A 33 -5.15 -3.51 14.33
C THR A 33 -6.24 -2.68 13.66
N ALA A 34 -6.80 -3.14 12.53
CA ALA A 34 -7.86 -2.45 11.78
C ALA A 34 -9.24 -2.48 12.45
N GLY A 35 -9.44 -3.30 13.50
CA GLY A 35 -10.65 -3.29 14.33
C GLY A 35 -10.79 -2.02 15.19
N THR A 36 -9.74 -1.21 15.28
CA THR A 36 -9.77 0.14 15.86
C THR A 36 -10.27 1.11 14.79
N GLU A 37 -11.40 1.78 15.00
CA GLU A 37 -11.91 2.83 14.11
C GLU A 37 -10.75 3.77 13.76
N PRO A 38 -10.43 3.96 12.46
CA PRO A 38 -9.29 4.76 12.08
C PRO A 38 -9.52 6.19 12.58
N ASP A 39 -8.65 6.61 13.52
CA ASP A 39 -8.56 7.99 13.98
C ASP A 39 -8.51 8.95 12.77
N ASP A 40 -9.07 10.14 12.91
CA ASP A 40 -9.22 11.11 11.81
C ASP A 40 -7.87 11.41 11.13
N LEU A 41 -6.78 11.30 11.90
CA LEU A 41 -5.42 11.37 11.39
C LEU A 41 -5.06 10.21 10.44
N ALA A 42 -5.42 8.97 10.76
CA ALA A 42 -5.25 7.81 9.88
C ALA A 42 -6.13 7.90 8.62
N ARG A 43 -7.32 8.51 8.71
CA ARG A 43 -8.16 8.83 7.54
C ARG A 43 -7.52 9.91 6.67
N HIS A 44 -6.88 10.92 7.27
CA HIS A 44 -6.18 11.98 6.54
C HIS A 44 -4.91 11.48 5.82
N TYR A 45 -4.17 10.53 6.43
CA TYR A 45 -3.05 9.85 5.76
C TYR A 45 -3.49 8.85 4.70
N ARG A 46 -4.70 8.29 4.81
CA ARG A 46 -5.41 7.70 3.66
C ARG A 46 -6.01 8.82 2.79
N ALA A 47 -5.16 9.78 2.41
CA ALA A 47 -5.36 10.52 1.17
C ALA A 47 -5.64 9.45 0.13
N THR A 48 -6.92 9.34 -0.22
CA THR A 48 -7.46 8.26 -1.05
C THR A 48 -6.50 8.14 -2.21
N ALA A 49 -5.85 6.99 -2.37
CA ALA A 49 -4.93 6.80 -3.47
C ALA A 49 -5.75 7.14 -4.71
N ARG A 50 -5.55 8.34 -5.26
CA ARG A 50 -6.18 8.77 -6.49
C ARG A 50 -5.39 8.01 -7.52
N TRP A 51 -5.76 6.75 -7.71
CA TRP A 51 -5.25 5.89 -8.76
C TRP A 51 -5.61 6.57 -10.08
N GLY A 52 -4.78 7.54 -10.46
CA GLY A 52 -4.82 8.17 -11.75
C GLY A 52 -4.44 7.11 -12.75
N ARG A 53 -5.17 7.08 -13.87
CA ARG A 53 -4.83 6.27 -15.03
C ARG A 53 -3.40 6.57 -15.45
N HIS A 54 -2.46 5.71 -15.06
CA HIS A 54 -1.04 5.85 -15.37
C HIS A 54 -0.81 5.85 -16.89
N GLU A 55 -1.70 5.23 -17.65
CA GLU A 55 -1.74 5.23 -19.11
C GLU A 55 -2.02 6.62 -19.72
N ARG A 56 -2.54 7.58 -18.93
CA ARG A 56 -2.75 8.97 -19.36
C ARG A 56 -1.63 9.91 -18.91
N THR A 57 -0.60 9.38 -18.27
CA THR A 57 0.58 10.15 -17.89
C THR A 57 1.60 10.01 -19.01
N ASP A 58 1.73 11.03 -19.86
CA ASP A 58 2.61 11.04 -21.05
C ASP A 58 4.10 10.83 -20.74
N ARG A 59 4.50 10.92 -19.46
CA ARG A 59 5.89 10.76 -19.04
C ARG A 59 5.99 10.01 -17.72
N SER A 60 6.66 8.87 -17.71
CA SER A 60 7.03 8.18 -16.48
C SER A 60 7.89 9.11 -15.63
N PRO A 61 7.46 9.45 -14.40
CA PRO A 61 8.20 10.39 -13.58
C PRO A 61 9.50 9.72 -13.15
N GLY A 62 10.64 10.39 -13.40
CA GLY A 62 11.98 9.80 -13.25
C GLY A 62 12.24 9.15 -11.87
N PRO A 63 13.34 8.39 -11.70
CA PRO A 63 13.54 7.40 -10.63
C PRO A 63 13.42 7.89 -9.17
N ARG A 64 13.33 9.20 -8.93
CA ARG A 64 13.24 9.82 -7.60
C ARG A 64 11.88 10.46 -7.29
N SER A 65 10.92 10.37 -8.20
CA SER A 65 9.57 10.93 -8.06
C SER A 65 8.75 10.32 -6.93
N TRP A 66 9.08 9.11 -6.49
CA TRP A 66 8.43 8.44 -5.36
C TRP A 66 8.90 8.97 -3.99
N ARG A 67 10.02 9.72 -3.93
CA ARG A 67 10.57 10.27 -2.68
C ARG A 67 10.07 11.66 -2.34
N THR A 68 9.28 12.28 -3.20
CA THR A 68 8.70 13.60 -2.92
C THR A 68 7.69 13.46 -1.79
N ARG A 69 8.15 13.78 -0.56
CA ARG A 69 7.29 14.00 0.58
C ARG A 69 6.50 15.28 0.31
N PRO A 70 5.17 15.31 0.44
CA PRO A 70 4.43 16.55 0.35
C PRO A 70 4.91 17.48 1.47
N THR A 71 5.53 18.61 1.10
CA THR A 71 5.83 19.68 2.04
C THR A 71 4.51 20.32 2.44
N GLY A 72 4.18 20.25 3.73
CA GLY A 72 2.98 20.86 4.27
C GLY A 72 2.94 22.38 4.05
N PRO A 73 1.75 23.00 4.01
CA PRO A 73 1.65 24.44 3.87
C PRO A 73 2.04 25.10 5.20
N GLY A 74 3.19 25.76 5.25
CA GLY A 74 3.56 26.52 6.45
C GLY A 74 5.03 26.84 6.60
N GLU A 75 5.72 27.28 5.55
CA GLU A 75 7.02 27.93 5.71
C GLU A 75 7.21 28.96 4.59
N ARG A 76 6.63 30.14 4.78
CA ARG A 76 7.13 31.40 4.23
C ARG A 76 6.79 32.51 5.23
N SER A 77 7.83 33.05 5.88
CA SER A 77 7.83 34.39 6.45
C SER A 77 7.65 35.45 5.37
#